data_AF-A0A0Q6PLG7-F1
#
_entry.id   AF-A0A0Q6PLG7-F1
#
_cell.length_a   1.000
_cell.length_b   1.000
_cell.length_c   1.000
_cell.angle_alpha   90.00
_cell.angle_beta   90.00
_cell.angle_gamma   90.00
#
_symmetry.space_group_name_H-M   'P 1'
#
loop_
_entity.id
_entity.type
_entity.pdbx_description
1 polymer ?
#
loop_
_entity_poly.entity_id
_entity_poly.type
_entity_poly.pdbx_seq_one_letter_code
_entity_poly.pdbx_strand_id
1 'polypeptide(L)'
;MKAQRLGKLEQQRQSLERDFRDALVEALKECAGGRWGLFERNKGLLPAHLETRYLPESVARVDDLGEQVAQARVSLGYTELPELVRLRELRRAAHAGNAFGEPRQAQVWLDEIAKGSDLIASPEGRGGAVALSEHNPKD
;
A
#
# COMPACT_ATOMS: atom_id res chain seq x y z
N MET A 1 -4.09 -4.28 31.95
CA MET A 1 -4.00 -5.35 30.92
C MET A 1 -4.45 -4.90 29.52
N LYS A 2 -5.60 -4.24 29.35
CA LYS A 2 -6.08 -3.76 28.02
C LYS A 2 -5.11 -2.76 27.34
N ALA A 3 -4.59 -1.79 28.09
CA ALA A 3 -3.63 -0.81 27.59
C ALA A 3 -2.32 -1.45 27.07
N GLN A 4 -1.82 -2.49 27.75
CA GLN A 4 -0.61 -3.21 27.34
C GLN A 4 -0.84 -4.01 26.05
N ARG A 5 -2.01 -4.62 25.87
CA ARG A 5 -2.38 -5.32 24.63
C ARG A 5 -2.48 -4.35 23.45
N LEU A 6 -3.11 -3.19 23.66
CA LEU A 6 -3.21 -2.16 22.64
C LEU A 6 -1.83 -1.61 22.23
N GLY A 7 -0.94 -1.35 23.19
CA GLY A 7 0.42 -0.90 22.90
C GLY A 7 1.23 -1.90 22.07
N LYS A 8 1.06 -3.21 22.28
CA LYS A 8 1.72 -4.25 21.47
C LYS A 8 1.21 -4.28 20.03
N LEU A 9 -0.11 -4.16 19.84
CA LEU A 9 -0.71 -4.10 18.50
C LEU A 9 -0.26 -2.85 17.75
N GLU A 10 -0.13 -1.72 18.44
CA GLU A 10 0.38 -0.47 17.87
C GLU A 10 1.83 -0.61 17.40
N GLN A 11 2.71 -1.21 18.24
CA GLN A 11 4.09 -1.51 17.87
C GLN A 11 4.18 -2.47 16.69
N GLN A 12 3.33 -3.50 16.67
CA GLN A 12 3.27 -4.44 15.54
C GLN A 12 2.84 -3.75 14.25
N ARG A 13 1.80 -2.89 14.30
CA ARG A 13 1.36 -2.09 13.15
C ARG A 13 2.52 -1.23 12.62
N GLN A 14 3.22 -0.51 13.50
CA GLN A 14 4.34 0.34 13.12
C GLN A 14 5.49 -0.45 12.48
N SER A 15 5.81 -1.64 13.00
CA SER A 15 6.81 -2.53 12.41
C SER A 15 6.38 -2.98 11.02
N LEU A 16 5.15 -3.47 10.86
CA LEU A 16 4.62 -3.93 9.57
C LEU A 16 4.62 -2.81 8.53
N GLU A 17 4.24 -1.58 8.91
CA GLU A 17 4.26 -0.44 7.98
C GLU A 17 5.67 -0.04 7.57
N ARG A 18 6.64 -0.14 8.48
CA ARG A 18 8.04 0.09 8.14
C ARG A 18 8.55 -0.98 7.17
N ASP A 19 8.30 -2.25 7.48
CA ASP A 19 8.73 -3.37 6.66
C ASP A 19 8.08 -3.32 5.26
N PHE A 20 6.81 -2.93 5.19
CA PHE A 20 6.10 -2.70 3.92
C PHE A 20 6.77 -1.60 3.08
N ARG A 21 7.10 -0.46 3.69
CA ARG A 21 7.77 0.64 2.97
C ARG A 21 9.15 0.23 2.46
N ASP A 22 9.92 -0.47 3.27
CA ASP A 22 11.24 -0.98 2.87
C ASP A 22 11.11 -1.95 1.69
N ALA A 23 10.17 -2.90 1.75
CA ALA A 23 9.89 -3.83 0.66
C ALA A 23 9.36 -3.13 -0.60
N LEU A 24 8.51 -2.11 -0.45
CA LEU A 24 8.00 -1.33 -1.58
C LEU A 24 9.13 -0.58 -2.29
N VAL A 25 10.04 0.05 -1.54
CA VAL A 25 11.21 0.72 -2.13
C VAL A 25 12.12 -0.26 -2.86
N GLU A 26 12.33 -1.45 -2.32
CA GLU A 26 13.07 -2.52 -2.99
C GLU A 26 12.39 -2.90 -4.31
N ALA A 27 11.11 -3.26 -4.29
CA ALA A 27 10.35 -3.63 -5.49
C ALA A 27 10.30 -2.50 -6.54
N LEU A 28 10.20 -1.24 -6.11
CA LEU A 28 10.27 -0.08 -7.00
C LEU A 28 11.63 0.03 -7.70
N LYS A 29 12.74 -0.19 -6.99
CA LYS A 29 14.08 -0.18 -7.59
C LYS A 29 14.24 -1.30 -8.60
N GLU A 30 13.75 -2.49 -8.28
CA GLU A 30 13.75 -3.62 -9.21
C GLU A 30 12.93 -3.32 -10.47
N CYS A 31 11.75 -2.71 -10.29
CA CYS A 31 10.86 -2.32 -11.37
C CYS A 31 11.45 -1.23 -12.26
N ALA A 32 12.08 -0.21 -11.67
CA ALA A 32 12.83 0.81 -12.40
C ALA A 32 14.00 0.21 -13.20
N GLY A 33 14.63 -0.85 -12.67
CA GLY A 33 15.65 -1.65 -13.36
C GLY A 33 15.11 -2.60 -14.45
N GLY A 34 13.80 -2.65 -14.68
CA GLY A 34 13.18 -3.44 -15.75
C GLY A 34 12.55 -4.76 -15.31
N ARG A 35 12.52 -5.09 -14.01
CA ARG A 35 11.76 -6.26 -13.52
C ARG A 35 10.28 -5.93 -13.42
N TRP A 36 9.45 -6.53 -14.27
CA TRP A 36 8.01 -6.23 -14.30
C TRP A 36 7.22 -7.03 -13.26
N GLY A 37 6.03 -6.55 -12.92
CA GLY A 37 5.05 -7.26 -12.09
C GLY A 37 4.49 -6.42 -10.94
N LEU A 38 5.19 -5.36 -10.51
CA LEU A 38 4.77 -4.54 -9.36
C LEU A 38 3.42 -3.83 -9.58
N PHE A 39 3.16 -3.39 -10.82
CA PHE A 39 1.93 -2.67 -11.18
C PHE A 39 0.94 -3.54 -11.96
N GLU A 40 1.16 -4.85 -12.01
CA GLU A 40 0.26 -5.82 -12.65
C GLU A 40 -0.07 -5.52 -14.14
N ARG A 41 0.75 -4.74 -14.87
CA ARG A 41 0.46 -4.40 -16.28
C ARG A 41 0.42 -5.60 -17.22
N ASN A 42 1.11 -6.67 -16.83
CA ASN A 42 1.21 -7.89 -17.63
C ASN A 42 0.25 -8.99 -17.16
N LYS A 43 -0.64 -8.69 -16.20
CA LYS A 43 -1.60 -9.66 -15.68
C LYS A 43 -2.54 -10.11 -16.80
N GLY A 44 -2.72 -11.42 -16.92
CA GLY A 44 -3.50 -12.07 -17.98
C GLY A 44 -2.74 -12.27 -19.30
N LEU A 45 -1.46 -11.90 -19.40
CA LEU A 45 -0.64 -12.20 -20.60
C LEU A 45 -0.07 -13.62 -20.58
N LEU A 46 0.04 -14.24 -19.41
CA LEU A 46 0.50 -15.61 -19.23
C LEU A 46 -0.56 -16.45 -18.51
N PRO A 47 -0.56 -17.78 -18.66
CA PRO A 47 -1.29 -18.67 -17.77
C PRO A 47 -0.95 -18.42 -16.29
N ALA A 48 -1.96 -18.42 -15.41
CA ALA A 48 -1.81 -18.04 -13.99
C ALA A 48 -0.64 -18.73 -13.25
N HIS A 49 -0.39 -20.02 -13.52
CA HIS A 49 0.71 -20.77 -12.91
C HIS A 49 2.11 -20.25 -13.30
N LEU A 50 2.25 -19.65 -14.50
CA LEU A 50 3.49 -19.00 -14.94
C LEU A 50 3.60 -17.59 -14.37
N GLU A 51 2.49 -16.86 -14.24
CA GLU A 51 2.50 -15.55 -13.58
C GLU A 51 3.03 -15.64 -12.15
N THR A 52 2.53 -16.60 -11.37
CA THR A 52 3.03 -16.85 -10.01
C THR A 52 4.51 -17.25 -10.00
N ARG A 53 4.96 -18.03 -10.99
CA ARG A 53 6.35 -18.50 -11.07
C ARG A 53 7.34 -17.39 -11.40
N TYR A 54 6.94 -16.41 -12.21
CA TYR A 54 7.80 -15.31 -12.66
C TYR A 54 7.61 -14.02 -11.87
N LEU A 55 6.71 -14.02 -10.88
CA LEU A 55 6.55 -12.89 -9.99
C LEU A 55 7.85 -12.67 -9.18
N PRO A 56 8.46 -11.48 -9.23
CA PRO A 56 9.63 -11.19 -8.41
C PRO A 56 9.30 -11.37 -6.92
N GLU A 57 10.24 -11.95 -6.16
CA GLU A 57 10.07 -12.17 -4.71
C GLU A 57 9.79 -10.86 -3.96
N SER A 58 10.40 -9.75 -4.41
CA SER A 58 10.15 -8.41 -3.90
C SER A 58 8.67 -8.00 -4.02
N VAL A 59 8.01 -8.35 -5.13
CA VAL A 59 6.58 -8.06 -5.37
C VAL A 59 5.71 -8.95 -4.49
N ALA A 60 6.01 -10.25 -4.40
CA ALA A 60 5.29 -11.16 -3.52
C ALA A 60 5.36 -10.70 -2.05
N ARG A 61 6.52 -10.22 -1.61
CA ARG A 61 6.71 -9.65 -0.27
C ARG A 61 5.90 -8.37 -0.05
N VAL A 62 5.82 -7.49 -1.04
CA VAL A 62 4.98 -6.28 -0.98
C VAL A 62 3.50 -6.63 -0.83
N ASP A 63 3.02 -7.65 -1.55
CA ASP A 63 1.63 -8.10 -1.46
C ASP A 63 1.29 -8.68 -0.09
N ASP A 64 2.15 -9.56 0.43
CA ASP A 64 1.97 -10.18 1.76
C ASP A 64 2.00 -9.13 2.88
N LEU A 65 3.01 -8.24 2.88
CA LEU A 65 3.10 -7.17 3.88
C LEU A 65 1.96 -6.16 3.74
N GLY A 66 1.51 -5.87 2.51
CA GLY A 66 0.39 -4.97 2.27
C GLY A 66 -0.91 -5.47 2.90
N GLU A 67 -1.18 -6.77 2.80
CA GLU A 67 -2.35 -7.40 3.43
C GLU A 67 -2.24 -7.38 4.96
N GLN A 68 -1.05 -7.71 5.50
CA GLN A 68 -0.81 -7.64 6.95
C GLN A 68 -0.97 -6.22 7.50
N VAL A 69 -0.49 -5.20 6.78
CA VAL A 69 -0.66 -3.77 7.14
C VAL A 69 -2.14 -3.40 7.11
N ALA A 70 -2.87 -3.76 6.04
CA ALA A 70 -4.30 -3.46 5.93
C ALA A 70 -5.07 -4.05 7.12
N GLN A 71 -4.83 -5.33 7.43
CA GLN A 71 -5.47 -6.02 8.55
C GLN A 71 -5.11 -5.40 9.91
N ALA A 72 -3.83 -5.06 10.13
CA ALA A 72 -3.38 -4.42 11.37
C ALA A 72 -4.02 -3.05 11.57
N ARG A 73 -4.07 -2.22 10.52
CA ARG A 73 -4.68 -0.88 10.56
C ARG A 73 -6.19 -0.94 10.82
N VAL A 74 -6.91 -1.82 10.12
CA VAL A 74 -8.36 -2.04 10.33
C VAL A 74 -8.64 -2.49 11.76
N SER A 75 -7.84 -3.42 12.31
CA SER A 75 -8.03 -3.92 13.68
C SER A 75 -7.87 -2.84 14.76
N LEU A 76 -7.15 -1.76 14.45
CA LEU A 76 -6.89 -0.63 15.32
C LEU A 76 -7.75 0.60 14.98
N GLY A 77 -8.63 0.52 13.97
CA GLY A 77 -9.52 1.59 13.55
C GLY A 77 -8.86 2.70 12.72
N TYR A 78 -7.71 2.42 12.09
CA TYR A 78 -7.05 3.33 11.16
C TYR A 78 -7.61 3.16 9.75
N THR A 79 -7.61 4.25 8.98
CA THR A 79 -7.80 4.20 7.52
C THR A 79 -6.65 3.45 6.84
N GLU A 80 -6.80 3.05 5.58
CA GLU A 80 -5.71 2.43 4.81
C GLU A 80 -4.43 3.29 4.77
N LEU A 81 -3.29 2.61 4.61
CA LEU A 81 -2.00 3.25 4.45
C LEU A 81 -1.92 3.95 3.07
N PRO A 82 -1.57 5.25 2.97
CA PRO A 82 -1.58 5.99 1.71
C PRO A 82 -0.77 5.35 0.58
N GLU A 83 0.39 4.79 0.90
CA GLU A 83 1.28 4.10 -0.04
C GLU A 83 0.63 2.83 -0.62
N LEU A 84 -0.13 2.11 0.20
CA LEU A 84 -0.88 0.93 -0.22
C LEU A 84 -2.06 1.32 -1.13
N VAL A 85 -2.77 2.40 -0.80
CA VAL A 85 -3.84 2.96 -1.64
C VAL A 85 -3.29 3.35 -3.00
N ARG A 86 -2.19 4.11 -3.03
CA ARG A 86 -1.51 4.52 -4.26
C ARG A 86 -1.07 3.32 -5.10
N LEU A 87 -0.49 2.28 -4.49
CA LEU A 87 -0.11 1.06 -5.22
C LEU A 87 -1.32 0.41 -5.90
N ARG A 88 -2.45 0.29 -5.19
CA ARG A 88 -3.71 -0.26 -5.72
C ARG A 88 -4.29 0.59 -6.85
N GLU A 89 -4.21 1.92 -6.74
CA GLU A 89 -4.62 2.83 -7.82
C GLU A 89 -3.77 2.67 -9.08
N LEU A 90 -2.45 2.59 -8.90
CA LEU A 90 -1.50 2.40 -9.99
C LEU A 90 -1.68 1.05 -10.69
N ARG A 91 -2.00 -0.02 -9.94
CA ARG A 91 -2.37 -1.33 -10.50
C ARG A 91 -3.67 -1.29 -11.29
N ARG A 92 -4.65 -0.50 -10.87
CA ARG A 92 -5.91 -0.31 -11.63
C ARG A 92 -5.71 0.52 -12.90
N ALA A 93 -4.85 1.55 -12.84
CA ALA A 93 -4.56 2.44 -13.96
C ALA A 93 -3.71 1.79 -15.07
N ALA A 94 -3.08 0.64 -14.79
CA ALA A 94 -2.23 -0.15 -15.67
C ALA A 94 -2.75 -0.36 -17.11
N HIS A 95 -4.08 -0.37 -17.29
CA HIS A 95 -4.73 -0.66 -18.57
C HIS A 95 -5.17 0.58 -19.37
N ALA A 96 -4.83 1.80 -18.92
CA ALA A 96 -5.08 3.01 -19.72
C ALA A 96 -4.07 3.12 -20.88
N GLY A 97 -4.55 3.26 -22.13
CA GLY A 97 -3.74 3.19 -23.35
C GLY A 97 -2.57 4.18 -23.48
N ASN A 98 -2.47 5.18 -22.59
CA ASN A 98 -1.38 6.16 -22.54
C ASN A 98 -0.51 6.06 -21.27
N ALA A 99 -0.66 5.00 -20.46
CA ALA A 99 0.08 4.86 -19.22
C ALA A 99 1.57 4.61 -19.47
N PHE A 100 2.44 5.34 -18.76
CA PHE A 100 3.89 5.12 -18.77
C PHE A 100 4.24 3.68 -18.38
N GLY A 101 5.16 3.04 -19.11
CA GLY A 101 5.63 1.69 -18.78
C GLY A 101 6.05 1.56 -17.30
N GLU A 102 5.91 0.35 -16.74
CA GLU A 102 6.18 0.08 -15.32
C GLU A 102 7.53 0.66 -14.82
N PRO A 103 8.64 0.56 -15.58
CA PRO A 103 9.91 1.10 -15.10
C PRO A 103 9.90 2.63 -14.89
N ARG A 104 9.27 3.37 -15.81
CA ARG A 104 9.18 4.83 -15.68
C ARG A 104 8.25 5.23 -14.54
N GLN A 105 7.16 4.50 -14.36
CA GLN A 105 6.23 4.71 -13.25
C GLN A 105 6.90 4.46 -11.90
N ALA A 106 7.71 3.41 -11.79
CA ALA A 106 8.51 3.15 -10.59
C ALA A 106 9.55 4.25 -10.34
N GLN A 107 10.26 4.70 -11.39
CA GLN A 107 11.25 5.77 -11.27
C GLN A 107 10.63 7.09 -10.78
N VAL A 108 9.47 7.49 -11.34
CA VAL A 108 8.75 8.69 -10.89
C VAL A 108 8.40 8.59 -9.40
N TRP A 109 7.93 7.42 -8.95
CA TRP A 109 7.63 7.22 -7.54
C TRP A 109 8.90 7.29 -6.67
N LEU A 110 9.99 6.63 -7.06
CA LEU A 110 11.28 6.73 -6.35
C LEU A 110 11.79 8.18 -6.26
N ASP A 111 11.63 8.97 -7.32
CA ASP A 111 12.05 10.37 -7.34
C ASP A 111 11.21 11.23 -6.37
N GLU A 112 9.91 10.97 -6.26
CA GLU A 112 9.02 11.65 -5.30
C GLU A 112 9.37 11.28 -3.85
N ILE A 113 9.64 10.00 -3.60
CA ILE A 113 10.14 9.49 -2.32
C ILE A 113 11.43 10.21 -1.91
N ALA A 114 12.39 10.32 -2.84
CA ALA A 114 13.66 11.00 -2.60
C ALA A 114 13.49 12.51 -2.36
N LYS A 115 12.47 13.14 -2.94
CA LYS A 115 12.13 14.55 -2.74
C LYS A 115 11.36 14.81 -1.44
N GLY A 116 10.98 13.77 -0.70
CA GLY A 116 10.20 13.90 0.53
C GLY A 116 8.72 14.19 0.30
N SER A 117 8.23 14.04 -0.94
CA SER A 117 6.80 14.11 -1.23
C SER A 117 6.12 12.84 -0.71
N ASP A 118 5.55 12.95 0.50
CA ASP A 118 4.58 12.02 1.11
C ASP A 118 5.01 10.54 1.27
N LEU A 119 6.14 10.29 1.94
CA LEU A 119 6.35 9.02 2.64
C LEU A 119 6.46 9.16 4.17
N ILE A 120 6.63 10.37 4.70
CA ILE A 120 7.05 10.59 6.09
C ILE A 120 6.03 11.38 6.92
N ALA A 121 5.00 11.98 6.32
CA ALA A 121 4.01 12.74 7.09
C ALA A 121 2.76 11.92 7.38
N SER A 122 2.70 11.32 8.58
CA SER A 122 1.45 10.86 9.19
C SER A 122 0.37 11.94 9.10
N PRO A 123 -0.86 11.53 8.77
CA PRO A 123 -1.97 11.86 9.66
C PRO A 123 -2.51 10.56 10.22
N GLU A 124 -2.46 10.43 11.55
CA GLU A 124 -3.15 9.37 12.27
C GLU A 124 -4.67 9.55 12.10
N GLY A 125 -5.20 9.07 10.99
CA GLY A 125 -6.62 8.97 10.74
C GLY A 125 -7.19 7.76 11.46
N ARG A 126 -7.30 7.81 12.80
CA ARG A 126 -8.35 7.03 13.44
C ARG A 126 -9.65 7.65 12.98
N GLY A 127 -10.39 6.93 12.12
CA GLY A 127 -11.65 7.42 11.59
C GLY A 127 -12.54 7.86 12.74
N GLY A 128 -12.85 9.16 12.80
CA GLY A 128 -13.85 9.67 13.72
C GLY A 128 -15.15 8.94 13.42
N ALA A 129 -15.67 8.21 14.40
CA ALA A 129 -17.04 7.72 14.36
C ALA A 129 -17.93 8.95 14.16
N VAL A 130 -18.53 9.05 12.97
CA VAL A 130 -19.52 10.08 12.66
C VAL A 130 -20.65 9.91 13.68
N ALA A 131 -20.73 10.84 14.61
CA ALA A 131 -21.88 10.97 15.49
C ALA A 131 -23.09 11.27 14.59
N LEU A 132 -23.98 10.30 14.46
CA LEU A 132 -25.34 10.51 13.96
C LEU A 132 -26.06 11.39 14.99
N SER A 133 -25.96 12.70 14.81
CA SER A 133 -26.89 13.65 15.43
C SER A 133 -28.24 13.49 14.75
N GLU A 134 -29.10 12.65 15.31
CA GLU A 134 -30.52 12.68 14.98
C GLU A 134 -31.10 14.03 15.42
N HIS A 135 -31.58 14.73 14.41
CA HIS A 135 -32.24 16.01 14.46
C HIS A 135 -33.56 15.88 15.23
N ASN A 136 -33.69 16.64 16.31
CA ASN A 136 -34.93 16.81 17.06
C ASN A 136 -35.77 17.93 16.41
N PRO A 137 -36.92 17.64 15.77
CA PRO A 137 -37.90 18.67 15.46
C PRO A 137 -38.72 18.99 16.73
N LYS A 138 -38.53 20.22 17.23
CA LYS A 138 -39.35 20.85 18.26
C LYS A 138 -40.76 21.16 17.73
N ASP A 139 -41.70 21.14 18.68
CA ASP A 139 -43.04 21.78 18.75
C ASP A 139 -43.68 22.36 17.48
#